data_AF-A0A9D6K0B7-F1
#
_entry.id   AF-A0A9D6K0B7-F1
#
_cell.length_a   1.000
_cell.length_b   1.000
_cell.length_c   1.000
_cell.angle_alpha   90.00
_cell.angle_beta   90.00
_cell.angle_gamma   90.00
#
_symmetry.space_group_name_H-M   'P 1'
#
loop_
_entity.id
_entity.type
_entity.pdbx_description
1 polymer ?
#
loop_
_entity_poly.entity_id
_entity_poly.type
_entity_poly.pdbx_seq_one_letter_code
_entity_poly.pdbx_strand_id
1 'polypeptide(L)' 'MTAPTREEPFYYDTFVDIYSEWSKVMTEDVPFYVEEALSVPGPYVELGFGTGRVGLEVAKAGK' A
#
# COMPACT_ATOMS: atom_id res chain seq x y z
N MET A 1 23.93 -15.56 7.02
CA MET A 1 23.39 -14.18 7.04
C MET A 1 22.27 -14.15 8.05
N THR A 2 22.52 -13.56 9.21
CA THR A 2 21.54 -13.46 10.30
C THR A 2 20.61 -12.28 9.99
N ALA A 3 19.29 -12.48 10.09
CA ALA A 3 18.32 -11.41 9.93
C ALA A 3 18.61 -10.29 10.96
N PRO A 4 18.45 -9.00 10.60
CA PRO A 4 18.66 -7.91 11.54
C PRO A 4 17.73 -8.07 12.75
N THR A 5 18.30 -8.02 13.95
CA THR A 5 17.59 -8.05 15.22
C THR A 5 16.84 -6.73 15.43
N ARG A 6 15.56 -6.80 15.76
CA ARG A 6 14.61 -5.69 16.00
C ARG A 6 14.97 -4.86 17.25
N GLU A 7 16.14 -4.24 17.26
CA GLU A 7 16.66 -3.50 18.44
C GLU A 7 16.79 -1.99 18.19
N GLU A 8 16.67 -1.53 16.93
CA GLU A 8 16.53 -0.10 16.60
C GLU A 8 15.07 0.16 16.18
N PRO A 9 14.39 1.22 16.66
CA PRO A 9 13.07 1.56 16.13
C PRO A 9 13.25 1.89 14.67
N PHE A 10 12.82 0.95 13.82
CA PHE A 10 12.85 1.11 12.38
C PHE A 10 12.13 2.43 12.08
N TYR A 11 12.71 3.33 11.28
CA TYR A 11 12.17 4.66 10.98
C TYR A 11 10.66 4.65 10.63
N TYR A 12 10.17 3.52 10.13
CA TYR A 12 8.76 3.28 9.87
C TYR A 12 7.90 3.11 11.13
N ASP A 13 8.37 2.51 12.22
CA ASP A 13 7.60 2.30 13.47
C ASP A 13 7.08 3.63 14.03
N THR A 14 7.86 4.72 13.94
CA THR A 14 7.40 6.06 14.39
C THR A 14 6.40 6.72 13.44
N PHE A 15 6.34 6.28 12.18
CA PHE A 15 5.51 6.87 11.15
C PHE A 15 4.19 6.10 10.94
N VAL A 16 4.12 4.85 11.42
CA VAL A 16 2.93 3.97 11.33
C VAL A 16 1.68 4.68 11.85
N ASP A 17 1.75 5.29 13.04
CA ASP A 17 0.59 5.92 13.69
C ASP A 17 0.01 7.10 12.90
N ILE A 18 0.81 7.76 12.07
CA ILE A 18 0.40 8.95 11.30
C ILE A 18 0.32 8.70 9.79
N TYR A 19 0.70 7.51 9.31
CA TYR A 19 0.84 7.23 7.88
C TYR A 19 -0.47 7.45 7.12
N SER A 20 -1.59 6.98 7.67
CA SER A 20 -2.91 7.17 7.06
C SER A 20 -3.26 8.65 6.93
N GLU A 21 -3.05 9.43 7.98
CA GLU A 21 -3.38 10.86 7.97
C GLU A 21 -2.48 11.67 7.04
N TRP A 22 -1.21 11.31 6.94
CA TRP A 22 -0.26 11.93 6.02
C TRP A 22 -0.56 11.56 4.56
N SER A 23 -0.90 10.30 4.27
CA SER A 23 -1.14 9.81 2.91
C SER A 23 -2.54 10.08 2.36
N LYS A 24 -3.53 10.44 3.20
CA LYS A 24 -4.93 10.62 2.77
C LYS A 24 -5.16 11.64 1.66
N VAL A 25 -4.25 12.62 1.53
CA VAL A 25 -4.36 13.68 0.51
C VAL A 25 -3.79 13.25 -0.84
N MET A 26 -3.05 12.13 -0.90
CA MET A 26 -2.55 11.56 -2.13
C MET A 26 -3.68 10.72 -2.76
N THR A 27 -4.52 11.36 -3.56
CA THR A 27 -5.69 10.71 -4.17
C THR A 27 -5.58 10.58 -5.68
N GLU A 28 -4.75 11.40 -6.32
CA GLU A 28 -4.63 11.48 -7.78
C GLU A 28 -4.03 10.23 -8.43
N ASP A 29 -3.22 9.47 -7.68
CA ASP A 29 -2.59 8.23 -8.15
C ASP A 29 -3.50 7.01 -8.06
N VAL A 30 -4.56 7.07 -7.24
CA VAL A 30 -5.47 5.92 -7.03
C VAL A 30 -6.18 5.48 -8.33
N PRO A 31 -6.80 6.38 -9.13
CA PRO A 31 -7.44 5.98 -10.38
C PRO A 31 -6.48 5.29 -11.35
N PHE A 32 -5.25 5.79 -11.46
CA PHE A 32 -4.22 5.20 -12.32
C PHE A 32 -3.95 3.74 -11.95
N TYR A 33 -3.71 3.44 -10.67
CA TYR A 33 -3.44 2.05 -10.25
C TYR A 33 -4.66 1.13 -10.37
N VAL A 34 -5.88 1.64 -10.18
CA VAL A 34 -7.11 0.87 -10.39
C VAL A 34 -7.25 0.50 -11.87
N GLU A 35 -7.05 1.44 -12.78
CA GLU A 35 -7.10 1.22 -14.22
C GLU A 35 -6.04 0.21 -14.67
N GLU A 36 -4.79 0.38 -14.21
CA GLU A 36 -3.69 -0.55 -14.51
C GLU A 36 -3.99 -1.97 -14.00
N ALA A 37 -4.47 -2.12 -12.76
CA ALA A 37 -4.81 -3.42 -12.20
C ALA A 37 -5.92 -4.12 -13.01
N LEU A 38 -6.97 -3.39 -13.40
CA LEU A 38 -8.08 -3.92 -14.19
C LEU A 38 -7.67 -4.30 -15.62
N SER A 39 -6.66 -3.64 -16.18
CA SER A 39 -6.18 -3.90 -17.54
C SER A 39 -5.54 -5.28 -17.73
N VAL A 40 -5.02 -5.88 -16.65
CA VAL A 40 -4.31 -7.16 -16.69
C VAL A 40 -5.24 -8.30 -16.28
N PRO A 41 -5.40 -9.38 -17.07
CA PRO A 41 -6.22 -10.52 -16.68
C PRO A 41 -5.55 -11.35 -15.57
N GLY A 42 -6.37 -11.95 -14.71
CA GLY A 42 -5.91 -12.86 -13.66
C GLY A 42 -5.78 -12.22 -12.26
N PRO A 43 -5.20 -12.97 -11.31
CA PRO A 43 -5.08 -12.55 -9.91
C PRO A 43 -4.21 -11.31 -9.72
N TYR A 44 -4.56 -10.47 -8.74
CA TYR A 44 -3.83 -9.28 -8.36
C TYR A 44 -3.08 -9.50 -7.03
N VAL A 45 -1.85 -8.99 -6.95
CA VAL A 45 -1.05 -8.97 -5.70
C VAL A 45 -0.39 -7.60 -5.57
N GLU A 46 -0.62 -6.94 -4.44
CA GLU A 46 0.05 -5.69 -4.08
C GLU A 46 1.16 -5.95 -3.06
N LEU A 47 2.39 -5.55 -3.40
CA LEU A 47 3.52 -5.60 -2.49
C LEU A 47 3.63 -4.26 -1.76
N GLY A 48 3.76 -4.29 -0.44
CA GLY A 48 3.78 -3.06 0.37
C GLY A 48 2.38 -2.44 0.56
N PHE A 49 1.35 -3.29 0.66
CA PHE A 49 -0.06 -2.90 0.79
C PHE A 49 -0.34 -1.83 1.87
N GLY A 50 0.49 -1.76 2.91
CA GLY A 50 0.40 -0.74 3.95
C GLY A 50 -1.01 -0.67 4.55
N THR A 51 -1.60 0.52 4.54
CA THR A 51 -2.97 0.78 5.03
C THR A 51 -4.04 0.57 3.95
N GLY A 52 -3.67 0.12 2.75
CA GLY A 52 -4.58 -0.27 1.68
C GLY A 52 -5.14 0.89 0.83
N ARG A 53 -4.51 2.07 0.84
CA ARG A 53 -4.97 3.26 0.10
C ARG A 53 -5.30 2.99 -1.38
N VAL A 54 -4.53 2.14 -2.04
CA VAL A 54 -4.74 1.74 -3.44
C VAL A 54 -5.44 0.40 -3.54
N GLY A 55 -4.88 -0.66 -2.96
CA GLY A 55 -5.40 -2.01 -3.16
C GLY A 55 -6.81 -2.28 -2.65
N LEU A 56 -7.30 -1.52 -1.65
CA LEU A 56 -8.71 -1.62 -1.26
C LEU A 56 -9.64 -1.10 -2.37
N GLU A 57 -9.25 -0.05 -3.08
CA GLU A 57 -10.03 0.48 -4.21
C GLU A 57 -9.94 -0.45 -5.43
N VAL A 58 -8.77 -1.06 -5.66
CA VAL A 58 -8.59 -2.12 -6.67
C VAL A 58 -9.51 -3.31 -6.37
N ALA A 59 -9.58 -3.76 -5.12
CA ALA A 59 -10.46 -4.85 -4.71
C ALA A 59 -11.95 -4.51 -4.91
N LYS A 60 -12.37 -3.30 -4.51
CA LYS A 60 -13.74 -2.81 -4.74
C LYS A 60 -14.10 -2.75 -6.23
N ALA A 61 -13.12 -2.49 -7.09
CA ALA A 61 -13.30 -2.44 -8.54
C ALA A 61 -13.38 -3.83 -9.21
N GLY A 62 -13.18 -4.92 -8.45
CA GLY A 62 -13.41 -6.29 -8.91
C GLY A 62 -12.15 -7.13 -9.12
N LYS A 63 -11.07 -6.82 -8.38
CA LYS A 63 -9.85 -7.64 -8.32
C LYS A 63 -9.68 -8.38 -7.00
#